data_AF-A0A8S3KDD6-F1
#
_entry.id   AF-A0A8S3KDD6-F1
#
_cell.length_a   1.000
_cell.length_b   1.000
_cell.length_c   1.000
_cell.angle_alpha   90.00
_cell.angle_beta   90.00
_cell.angle_gamma   90.00
#
_symmetry.space_group_name_H-M   'P 1'
#
loop_
_entity.id
_entity.type
_entity.pdbx_description
1 polymer ?
#
loop_
_entity_poly.entity_id
_entity_poly.type
_entity_poly.pdbx_seq_one_letter_code
_entity_poly.pdbx_strand_id
1 'polypeptide(L)'
;IVCFLAIMCTIMTICCDFWESFFGFDFRIYLPWEACVSTDQRIDSLQNSLLVFISYIIIFNTVVPISLSVSIEFIRLLQSQWIDWNIKMYHEPNNVPAQARTISLNEELGQVGHIF
;
A
#
# COMPACT_ATOMS: atom_id res chain seq x y z
N ILE A 1 -6.37 -2.23 6.98
CA ILE A 1 -5.71 -2.35 5.65
C ILE A 1 -5.76 -3.79 5.13
N VAL A 2 -5.29 -4.79 5.88
CA VAL A 2 -5.27 -6.21 5.48
C VAL A 2 -6.66 -6.76 5.15
N CYS A 3 -7.68 -6.45 5.97
CA CYS A 3 -9.05 -6.86 5.68
C CYS A 3 -9.61 -6.25 4.39
N PHE A 4 -9.27 -4.99 4.10
CA PHE A 4 -9.68 -4.31 2.86
C PHE A 4 -9.01 -4.93 1.62
N LEU A 5 -7.72 -5.25 1.72
CA LEU A 5 -6.99 -5.98 0.66
C LEU A 5 -7.57 -7.37 0.43
N ALA A 6 -7.90 -8.10 1.50
CA ALA A 6 -8.52 -9.42 1.40
C ALA A 6 -9.86 -9.35 0.64
N ILE A 7 -10.70 -8.37 0.96
CA ILE A 7 -11.98 -8.14 0.26
C ILE A 7 -11.73 -7.84 -1.22
N MET A 8 -10.84 -6.90 -1.54
CA MET A 8 -10.53 -6.56 -2.94
C MET A 8 -9.98 -7.75 -3.73
N CYS A 9 -9.12 -8.57 -3.11
CA CYS A 9 -8.57 -9.76 -3.74
C CYS A 9 -9.66 -10.79 -4.03
N THR A 10 -10.59 -11.02 -3.09
CA THR A 10 -11.72 -11.94 -3.32
C THR A 10 -12.66 -11.47 -4.43
N ILE A 11 -12.96 -10.18 -4.49
CA ILE A 11 -13.78 -9.59 -5.57
C ILE A 11 -13.08 -9.78 -6.92
N MET A 12 -11.78 -9.53 -7.00
CA MET A 12 -11.03 -9.69 -8.25
C MET A 12 -10.98 -11.16 -8.70
N THR A 13 -10.78 -12.10 -7.78
CA THR A 13 -10.82 -13.54 -8.11
C THR A 13 -12.19 -13.97 -8.64
N ILE A 14 -13.29 -13.50 -8.05
CA ILE A 14 -14.65 -13.79 -8.52
C ILE A 14 -14.88 -13.15 -9.90
N CYS A 15 -14.42 -11.92 -10.12
CA CYS A 15 -14.51 -11.25 -11.41
C CYS A 15 -13.70 -11.99 -12.49
N CYS A 16 -12.54 -12.53 -12.16
CA CYS A 16 -11.72 -13.32 -13.08
C CYS A 16 -12.39 -14.65 -13.45
N ASP A 17 -12.95 -15.36 -12.48
CA ASP A 17 -13.71 -16.59 -12.72
C ASP A 17 -14.95 -16.32 -13.60
N PHE A 18 -15.67 -15.24 -13.30
CA PHE A 18 -16.80 -14.80 -14.11
C PHE A 18 -16.39 -14.38 -15.53
N TRP A 19 -15.29 -13.66 -15.67
CA TRP A 19 -14.76 -13.24 -16.98
C TRP A 19 -14.30 -14.43 -17.82
N GLU A 20 -13.62 -15.39 -17.21
CA GLU A 20 -13.24 -16.64 -17.88
C GLU A 20 -14.47 -17.44 -18.28
N SER A 21 -15.51 -17.46 -17.44
CA SER A 21 -16.78 -18.11 -17.76
C SER A 21 -17.52 -17.41 -18.92
N PHE A 22 -17.45 -16.09 -19.05
CA PHE A 22 -18.18 -15.36 -20.07
C PHE A 22 -17.42 -15.22 -21.40
N PHE A 23 -16.15 -14.78 -21.35
CA PHE A 23 -15.31 -14.52 -22.52
C PHE A 23 -14.26 -15.62 -22.79
N GLY A 24 -13.92 -16.43 -21.79
CA GLY A 24 -12.87 -17.45 -21.90
C GLY A 24 -13.21 -18.62 -22.81
N PHE A 25 -14.49 -18.84 -23.14
CA PHE A 25 -14.90 -19.87 -24.09
C PHE A 25 -14.26 -19.70 -25.47
N ASP A 26 -14.17 -18.46 -25.98
CA ASP A 26 -13.57 -18.19 -27.29
C ASP A 26 -12.03 -18.12 -27.23
N PHE A 27 -11.46 -17.74 -26.08
CA PHE A 27 -10.03 -17.51 -25.93
C PHE A 27 -9.21 -18.74 -25.52
N ARG A 28 -9.84 -19.84 -25.05
CA ARG A 28 -9.15 -21.10 -24.71
C ARG A 28 -8.32 -21.69 -25.86
N ILE A 29 -8.72 -21.42 -27.11
CA ILE A 29 -7.98 -21.86 -28.30
C ILE A 29 -6.63 -21.13 -28.47
N TYR A 30 -6.49 -19.91 -27.95
CA TYR A 30 -5.30 -19.08 -28.16
C TYR A 30 -4.29 -19.14 -27.00
N LEU A 31 -4.72 -19.53 -25.79
CA LEU A 31 -3.84 -19.74 -24.64
C LEU A 31 -3.95 -21.19 -24.13
N PRO A 32 -3.14 -22.14 -24.65
CA PRO A 32 -3.09 -23.51 -24.15
C PRO A 32 -2.22 -23.58 -22.88
N TRP A 33 -2.67 -22.95 -21.79
CA TRP A 33 -1.98 -23.02 -20.48
C TRP A 33 -1.93 -24.46 -19.93
N GLU A 34 -2.89 -25.29 -20.35
CA GLU A 34 -3.02 -26.70 -19.97
C GLU A 34 -1.96 -27.61 -20.58
N ALA A 35 -1.14 -27.13 -21.53
CA ALA A 35 -0.02 -27.90 -22.08
C ALA A 35 1.26 -27.82 -21.22
N CYS A 36 1.37 -26.83 -20.31
CA CYS A 36 2.58 -26.57 -19.53
C CYS A 36 2.51 -27.09 -18.09
N VAL A 37 1.31 -27.37 -17.55
CA VAL A 37 1.06 -27.95 -16.22
C VAL A 37 0.52 -29.37 -16.42
N SER A 38 1.17 -30.37 -15.80
CA SER A 38 1.00 -31.79 -16.15
C SER A 38 0.06 -32.56 -15.21
N THR A 39 -0.93 -33.22 -15.83
CA THR A 39 -1.45 -34.60 -15.58
C THR A 39 -2.39 -34.89 -14.39
N ASP A 40 -2.75 -33.96 -13.49
CA ASP A 40 -3.80 -34.27 -12.46
C ASP A 40 -4.93 -33.22 -12.41
N GLN A 41 -5.93 -33.46 -13.26
CA GLN A 41 -7.07 -32.60 -13.60
C GLN A 41 -7.91 -32.07 -12.41
N ARG A 42 -7.73 -32.62 -11.20
CA ARG A 42 -8.50 -32.26 -10.00
C ARG A 42 -7.71 -31.39 -9.01
N ILE A 43 -6.40 -31.58 -8.92
CA ILE A 43 -5.50 -30.73 -8.13
C ILE A 43 -5.17 -29.43 -8.89
N ASP A 44 -5.19 -29.47 -10.23
CA ASP A 44 -4.87 -28.34 -11.10
C ASP A 44 -5.81 -27.13 -10.95
N SER A 45 -7.13 -27.36 -10.77
CA SER A 45 -8.10 -26.26 -10.65
C SER A 45 -7.91 -25.41 -9.38
N LEU A 46 -7.64 -26.08 -8.26
CA LEU A 46 -7.45 -25.44 -6.98
C LEU A 46 -6.08 -24.77 -6.91
N GLN A 47 -5.04 -25.39 -7.50
CA GLN A 47 -3.73 -24.77 -7.65
C GLN A 47 -3.76 -23.53 -8.54
N ASN A 48 -4.48 -23.56 -9.68
CA ASN A 48 -4.59 -22.41 -10.56
C ASN A 48 -5.31 -21.24 -9.87
N SER A 49 -6.44 -21.50 -9.20
CA SER A 49 -7.17 -20.48 -8.44
C SER A 49 -6.32 -19.88 -7.32
N LEU A 50 -5.53 -20.72 -6.61
CA LEU A 50 -4.60 -20.25 -5.59
C LEU A 50 -3.44 -19.43 -6.16
N LEU A 51 -2.88 -19.82 -7.31
CA LEU A 51 -1.81 -19.06 -7.98
C LEU A 51 -2.30 -17.68 -8.42
N VAL A 52 -3.50 -17.62 -9.00
CA VAL A 52 -4.15 -16.36 -9.39
C VAL A 52 -4.43 -15.49 -8.17
N PHE A 53 -4.91 -16.09 -7.07
CA PHE A 53 -5.14 -15.38 -5.81
C PHE A 53 -3.84 -14.82 -5.20
N ILE A 54 -2.76 -15.61 -5.17
CA ILE A 54 -1.44 -15.17 -4.68
C ILE A 54 -0.87 -14.06 -5.57
N SER A 55 -1.03 -14.16 -6.89
CA SER A 55 -0.61 -13.12 -7.84
C SER A 55 -1.31 -11.79 -7.56
N TYR A 56 -2.63 -11.81 -7.33
CA TYR A 56 -3.37 -10.60 -6.95
C TYR A 56 -2.95 -10.05 -5.59
N ILE A 57 -2.65 -10.89 -4.60
CA ILE A 57 -2.10 -10.43 -3.32
C ILE A 57 -0.79 -9.65 -3.54
N ILE A 58 0.11 -10.15 -4.38
CA ILE A 58 1.41 -9.49 -4.65
C ILE A 58 1.19 -8.14 -5.35
N ILE A 59 0.32 -8.09 -6.36
CA ILE A 59 0.00 -6.85 -7.08
C ILE A 59 -0.66 -5.83 -6.13
N PHE A 60 -1.65 -6.25 -5.35
CA PHE A 60 -2.32 -5.36 -4.40
C PHE A 60 -1.47 -5.00 -3.18
N ASN A 61 -0.43 -5.78 -2.85
CA ASN A 61 0.54 -5.40 -1.83
C ASN A 61 1.29 -4.12 -2.23
N THR A 62 1.48 -3.87 -3.54
CA THR A 62 2.03 -2.59 -4.03
C THR A 62 1.06 -1.40 -3.89
N VAL A 63 -0.25 -1.68 -3.77
CA VAL A 63 -1.29 -0.66 -3.53
C VAL A 63 -1.30 -0.20 -2.07
N VAL A 64 -0.77 -1.00 -1.12
CA VAL A 64 -0.31 -0.49 0.17
C VAL A 64 1.11 0.01 -0.04
N PRO A 65 1.27 1.28 -0.40
CA PRO A 65 2.52 1.69 -0.99
C PRO A 65 3.52 1.80 0.15
N ILE A 66 4.66 1.11 0.02
CA ILE A 66 5.87 1.50 0.76
C ILE A 66 6.10 3.00 0.57
N SER A 67 5.74 3.53 -0.61
CA SER A 67 5.80 4.96 -0.90
C SER A 67 4.89 5.82 -0.03
N LEU A 68 3.76 5.34 0.49
CA LEU A 68 2.89 6.14 1.39
C LEU A 68 3.55 6.31 2.74
N SER A 69 4.04 5.21 3.34
CA SER A 69 4.75 5.24 4.62
C SER A 69 6.00 6.13 4.54
N VAL A 70 6.80 5.94 3.49
CA VAL A 70 7.99 6.75 3.25
C VAL A 70 7.63 8.21 2.94
N SER A 71 6.53 8.47 2.23
CA SER A 71 6.08 9.85 1.97
C SER A 71 5.62 10.55 3.24
N ILE A 72 4.93 9.88 4.16
CA ILE A 72 4.53 10.45 5.45
C ILE A 72 5.77 10.81 6.29
N GLU A 73 6.73 9.90 6.37
CA GLU A 73 8.02 10.19 7.04
C GLU A 73 8.75 11.36 6.39
N PHE A 74 8.77 11.42 5.05
CA PHE A 74 9.39 12.52 4.32
C PHE A 74 8.69 13.87 4.57
N ILE A 75 7.35 13.89 4.60
CA ILE A 75 6.58 15.10 4.93
C ILE A 75 6.90 15.57 6.35
N ARG A 76 6.97 14.67 7.33
CA ARG A 76 7.35 15.00 8.71
C ARG A 76 8.76 15.59 8.80
N LEU A 77 9.71 15.06 8.02
CA LEU A 77 11.07 15.60 7.91
C LEU A 77 11.05 17.02 7.35
N LEU A 78 10.36 17.25 6.23
CA LEU A 78 10.25 18.58 5.62
C LEU A 78 9.59 19.58 6.57
N GLN A 79 8.51 19.18 7.24
CA GLN A 79 7.79 20.05 8.17
C GLN A 79 8.64 20.39 9.41
N SER A 80 9.46 19.46 9.89
CA SER A 80 10.45 19.72 10.95
C SER A 80 11.49 20.74 10.51
N GLN A 81 12.04 20.59 9.30
CA GLN A 81 13.02 21.54 8.75
C GLN A 81 12.41 22.94 8.53
N TRP A 82 11.14 23.03 8.13
CA TRP A 82 10.45 24.31 8.02
C TRP A 82 10.28 25.04 9.35
N ILE A 83 10.14 24.33 10.47
CA ILE A 83 10.10 24.95 11.80
C ILE A 83 11.47 25.49 12.17
N ASP A 84 12.54 24.71 11.92
CA ASP A 84 13.91 25.12 12.22
C ASP A 84 14.33 26.39 11.43
N TRP A 85 13.82 26.56 10.22
CA TRP A 85 14.08 27.75 9.38
C TRP A 85 13.15 28.93 9.66
N ASN A 86 12.20 28.79 10.58
CA ASN A 86 11.24 29.85 10.84
C ASN A 86 11.86 31.00 11.67
N ILE A 87 12.10 32.14 11.01
CA ILE A 87 12.68 33.34 11.63
C ILE A 87 11.78 33.91 12.74
N LYS A 88 10.45 33.71 12.68
CA LYS A 88 9.52 34.25 13.70
C LYS A 88 9.64 33.55 15.06
N MET A 89 10.19 32.34 15.09
CA MET A 89 10.48 31.60 16.32
C MET A 89 11.96 31.68 16.73
N TYR A 90 12.72 32.61 16.12
CA TYR A 90 14.12 32.85 16.48
C TYR A 90 14.21 33.74 17.72
N HIS A 91 14.95 33.28 18.73
CA HIS A 91 15.16 34.05 19.96
C HIS A 91 16.42 34.93 19.84
N GLU A 92 16.24 36.16 19.33
CA GLU A 92 17.30 37.14 19.10
C GLU A 92 18.28 37.36 20.25
N PRO A 93 17.85 37.56 21.53
CA PRO A 93 18.80 37.94 22.58
C PRO A 93 19.72 36.79 23.03
N ASN A 94 19.36 35.54 22.75
CA ASN A 94 20.19 34.37 23.07
C ASN A 94 20.79 33.70 21.81
N ASN A 95 20.51 34.24 20.62
CA ASN A 95 20.86 33.64 19.33
C ASN A 95 20.44 32.16 19.17
N VAL A 96 19.30 31.76 19.76
CA VAL A 96 18.82 30.38 19.72
C VAL A 96 17.68 30.24 18.70
N PRO A 97 17.85 29.44 17.64
CA PRO A 97 16.74 29.08 16.76
C PRO A 97 15.83 28.04 17.42
N ALA A 98 14.56 28.01 17.01
CA ALA A 98 13.70 26.88 17.33
C ALA A 98 14.30 25.60 16.71
N GLN A 99 14.36 24.53 17.50
CA GLN A 99 14.88 23.24 17.05
C GLN A 99 13.85 22.15 17.34
N ALA A 100 13.29 21.59 16.28
CA ALA A 100 12.41 20.43 16.37
C ALA A 100 13.26 19.17 16.58
N ARG A 101 13.44 18.76 17.84
CA ARG A 101 14.24 17.58 18.21
C ARG A 101 13.56 16.24 17.96
N THR A 102 12.26 16.24 17.63
CA THR A 102 11.47 15.04 17.40
C THR A 102 10.53 15.24 16.22
N ILE A 103 10.83 14.56 15.12
CA ILE A 103 10.12 14.69 13.83
C ILE A 103 8.66 14.20 13.90
N SER A 104 8.36 13.22 14.74
CA SER A 104 7.01 12.66 14.90
C SER A 104 6.09 13.51 15.78
N LEU A 105 6.64 14.43 16.57
CA LEU A 105 5.87 15.24 17.51
C LEU A 105 5.11 16.37 16.80
N ASN A 106 5.51 16.72 15.57
CA ASN A 106 4.97 17.86 14.83
C ASN A 106 3.45 17.73 14.57
N GLU A 107 2.94 16.52 14.34
CA GLU A 107 1.51 16.26 14.16
C GLU A 107 0.75 16.36 15.49
N GLU A 108 1.35 15.88 16.58
CA GLU A 108 0.78 15.93 17.93
C GLU A 108 0.68 17.36 18.48
N LEU A 109 1.61 18.26 18.11
CA LEU A 109 1.55 19.68 18.50
C LEU A 109 0.26 20.37 18.05
N GLY A 110 -0.31 19.95 16.91
CA GLY A 110 -1.58 20.47 16.40
C GLY A 110 -2.82 19.97 17.17
N GLN A 111 -2.66 18.92 17.98
CA GLN A 111 -3.73 18.27 18.73
C GLN A 111 -3.66 18.56 20.25
N VAL A 112 -2.72 19.40 20.69
CA VAL A 112 -2.57 19.74 22.12
C VAL A 112 -3.79 20.53 22.61
N GLY A 113 -4.51 19.97 23.59
CA GLY A 113 -5.67 20.59 24.23
C GLY A 113 -5.39 21.21 25.61
N HIS A 114 -4.25 20.93 26.23
CA HIS A 114 -3.89 21.46 27.55
C HIS A 114 -2.39 21.71 27.65
N ILE A 115 -2.04 22.82 28.30
CA ILE A 115 -0.66 23.26 28.56
C ILE A 115 -0.57 23.40 30.08
N PHE A 116 0.38 22.70 30.72
CA PHE A 116 0.61 22.78 32.16
C PHE A 116 1.60 23.88 32.51
#